data_AF-A0A952BJA3-F1
#
_entry.id   AF-A0A952BJA3-F1
#
_cell.length_a   1.000
_cell.length_b   1.000
_cell.length_c   1.000
_cell.angle_alpha   90.00
_cell.angle_beta   90.00
_cell.angle_gamma   90.00
#
_symmetry.space_group_name_H-M   'P 1'
#
loop_
_entity.id
_entity.type
_entity.pdbx_description
1 polymer ?
#
loop_
_entity_poly.entity_id
_entity_poly.type
_entity_poly.pdbx_seq_one_letter_code
_entity_poly.pdbx_strand_id
1 'polypeptide(L)'
;GLVEKEQWTRDAIHPSLFQHPTETDLYKVLEEAKQRVPALITQGDHAKALDILVQMKPAIDGFFVGVLVNTDDQALRANRLSLLYAVDALFRHYADFSQITVQGT
;
A
#
# COMPACT_ATOMS: atom_id res chain seq x y z
N GLY A 1 4.50 -11.20 -20.43
CA GLY A 1 5.43 -12.04 -19.67
C GLY A 1 4.87 -12.25 -18.29
N LEU A 2 4.58 -13.50 -17.97
CA LEU A 2 4.38 -14.14 -16.66
C LEU A 2 4.09 -13.23 -15.45
N VAL A 3 2.82 -12.93 -15.21
CA VAL A 3 2.10 -13.30 -13.96
C VAL A 3 0.64 -13.45 -14.39
N GLU A 4 0.07 -14.65 -14.27
CA GLU A 4 -1.39 -14.79 -14.27
C GLU A 4 -1.88 -13.88 -13.14
N LYS A 5 -2.64 -12.83 -13.48
CA LYS A 5 -3.10 -11.83 -12.51
C LYS A 5 -3.84 -12.56 -11.40
N GLU A 6 -3.19 -12.82 -10.28
CA GLU A 6 -3.86 -13.10 -9.02
C GLU A 6 -4.94 -12.03 -8.89
N GLN A 7 -6.18 -12.48 -8.75
CA GLN A 7 -7.36 -11.63 -8.85
C GLN A 7 -7.32 -10.62 -7.69
N TRP A 8 -6.75 -9.45 -7.93
CA TRP A 8 -6.73 -8.37 -6.96
C TRP A 8 -8.17 -8.05 -6.57
N THR A 9 -8.49 -8.32 -5.31
CA THR A 9 -9.81 -8.02 -4.76
C THR A 9 -9.88 -6.52 -4.47
N ARG A 10 -11.02 -5.89 -4.81
CA ARG A 10 -11.27 -4.46 -4.58
C ARG A 10 -12.30 -4.23 -3.47
N ASP A 11 -12.53 -5.25 -2.67
CA ASP A 11 -13.50 -5.23 -1.58
C ASP A 11 -12.96 -4.44 -0.38
N ALA A 12 -13.84 -4.16 0.57
CA ALA A 12 -13.44 -3.53 1.82
C ALA A 12 -12.39 -4.36 2.57
N ILE A 13 -11.43 -3.67 3.19
CA ILE A 13 -10.49 -4.29 4.13
C ILE A 13 -11.22 -4.46 5.46
N HIS A 14 -11.17 -5.65 6.03
CA HIS A 14 -11.78 -6.01 7.30
C HIS A 14 -10.69 -6.30 8.34
N PRO A 15 -10.32 -5.35 9.21
CA PRO A 15 -9.30 -5.56 10.23
C PRO A 15 -9.60 -6.70 11.21
N SER A 16 -10.87 -7.03 11.39
CA SER A 16 -11.31 -8.19 12.19
C SER A 16 -10.87 -9.54 11.63
N LEU A 17 -10.43 -9.60 10.36
CA LEU A 17 -9.92 -10.81 9.72
C LEU A 17 -8.39 -10.90 9.75
N PHE A 18 -7.67 -9.91 10.29
CA PHE A 18 -6.21 -9.97 10.37
C PHE A 18 -5.76 -11.05 11.35
N GLN A 19 -4.77 -11.85 10.94
CA GLN A 19 -4.22 -12.94 11.74
C GLN A 19 -2.76 -12.71 12.14
N HIS A 20 -2.01 -11.93 11.35
CA HIS A 20 -0.63 -11.59 11.63
C HIS A 20 -0.49 -10.09 11.97
N PRO A 21 0.35 -9.70 12.95
CA PRO A 21 0.53 -8.30 13.34
C PRO A 21 0.96 -7.39 12.17
N THR A 22 1.74 -7.92 11.23
CA THR A 22 2.17 -7.14 10.04
C THR A 22 1.02 -6.74 9.12
N GLU A 23 -0.11 -7.45 9.12
CA GLU A 23 -1.33 -7.03 8.41
C GLU A 23 -1.87 -5.74 9.02
N THR A 24 -1.85 -5.66 10.36
CA THR A 24 -2.27 -4.47 11.11
C THR A 24 -1.31 -3.31 10.91
N ASP A 25 0.00 -3.58 10.94
CA ASP A 25 1.02 -2.54 10.75
C ASP A 25 0.96 -1.95 9.35
N LEU A 26 0.83 -2.79 8.31
CA LEU A 26 0.65 -2.34 6.93
C LEU A 26 -0.64 -1.53 6.77
N TYR A 27 -1.74 -1.97 7.38
CA TYR A 27 -3.00 -1.25 7.31
C TYR A 27 -2.91 0.14 7.98
N LYS A 28 -2.25 0.25 9.14
CA LYS A 28 -2.06 1.54 9.82
C LYS A 28 -1.28 2.54 8.98
N VAL A 29 -0.14 2.15 8.45
CA VAL A 29 0.68 3.07 7.63
C VAL A 29 -0.01 3.43 6.32
N LEU A 30 -0.81 2.52 5.75
CA LEU A 30 -1.63 2.79 4.59
C LEU A 30 -2.70 3.86 4.87
N GLU A 31 -3.44 3.72 5.97
CA GLU A 31 -4.48 4.70 6.34
C GLU A 31 -3.87 6.07 6.67
N GLU A 32 -2.72 6.10 7.35
CA GLU A 32 -1.99 7.35 7.59
C GLU A 32 -1.55 8.02 6.27
N ALA A 33 -0.97 7.26 5.35
CA ALA A 33 -0.53 7.78 4.05
C ALA A 33 -1.71 8.32 3.23
N LYS A 34 -2.84 7.60 3.21
CA LYS A 34 -4.08 8.07 2.54
C LYS A 34 -4.59 9.41 3.08
N GLN A 35 -4.37 9.70 4.37
CA GLN A 35 -4.79 10.97 4.98
C GLN A 35 -3.79 12.09 4.71
N ARG A 36 -2.49 11.82 4.82
CA ARG A 36 -1.44 12.86 4.81
C ARG A 36 -0.97 13.23 3.41
N VAL A 37 -0.82 12.24 2.52
CA VAL A 37 -0.25 12.45 1.19
C VAL A 37 -1.09 13.43 0.33
N PRO A 38 -2.44 13.33 0.24
CA PRO A 38 -3.22 14.26 -0.57
C PRO A 38 -3.08 15.72 -0.12
N ALA A 39 -3.02 15.95 1.20
CA ALA A 39 -2.85 17.29 1.76
C ALA A 39 -1.49 17.90 1.40
N LEU A 40 -0.41 17.12 1.49
CA LEU A 40 0.94 17.57 1.14
C LEU A 40 1.06 17.87 -0.36
N ILE A 41 0.48 17.03 -1.22
CA ILE A 41 0.44 17.28 -2.67
C ILE A 41 -0.33 18.56 -2.99
N THR A 42 -1.50 18.77 -2.36
CA THR A 42 -2.31 19.99 -2.56
C THR A 42 -1.55 21.25 -2.12
N GLN A 43 -0.67 21.13 -1.12
CA GLN A 43 0.17 22.22 -0.62
C GLN A 43 1.47 22.41 -1.43
N GLY A 44 1.75 21.58 -2.43
CA GLY A 44 3.00 21.63 -3.20
C GLY A 44 4.20 21.03 -2.48
N ASP A 45 4.01 20.34 -1.34
CA ASP A 45 5.08 19.70 -0.56
C ASP A 45 5.31 18.23 -1.01
N HIS A 46 5.76 18.08 -2.25
CA HIS A 46 5.93 16.78 -2.90
C HIS A 46 7.03 15.95 -2.22
N ALA A 47 8.06 16.60 -1.68
CA ALA A 47 9.16 15.92 -0.99
C ALA A 47 8.67 15.20 0.27
N LYS A 48 7.84 15.85 1.10
CA LYS A 48 7.24 15.19 2.28
C LYS A 48 6.22 14.13 1.90
N ALA A 49 5.46 14.35 0.81
CA ALA A 49 4.56 13.33 0.29
C ALA A 49 5.33 12.06 -0.08
N LEU A 50 6.46 12.19 -0.78
CA LEU A 50 7.32 11.08 -1.15
C LEU A 50 7.97 10.41 0.08
N ASP A 51 8.43 11.19 1.07
CA ASP A 51 9.00 10.67 2.32
C ASP A 51 8.02 9.74 3.06
N ILE A 52 6.73 10.12 3.14
CA ILE A 52 5.69 9.26 3.72
C ILE A 52 5.54 7.95 2.95
N LEU A 53 5.51 8.01 1.61
CA LEU A 53 5.41 6.81 0.78
C LEU A 53 6.63 5.88 0.95
N VAL A 54 7.84 6.45 1.05
CA VAL A 54 9.07 5.69 1.31
C VAL A 54 9.03 5.02 2.69
N GLN A 55 8.52 5.71 3.71
CA GLN A 55 8.39 5.20 5.07
C GLN A 55 7.42 4.00 5.19
N MET A 56 6.58 3.74 4.18
CA MET A 56 5.75 2.53 4.14
C MET A 56 6.56 1.25 3.86
N LYS A 57 7.77 1.36 3.29
CA LYS A 57 8.57 0.21 2.84
C LYS A 57 8.77 -0.87 3.92
N PRO A 58 9.18 -0.55 5.16
CA PRO A 58 9.38 -1.58 6.19
C PRO A 58 8.11 -2.37 6.51
N ALA A 59 6.93 -1.74 6.48
CA ALA A 59 5.66 -2.41 6.74
C ALA A 59 5.26 -3.33 5.57
N ILE A 60 5.54 -2.91 4.33
CA ILE A 60 5.33 -3.73 3.13
C ILE A 60 6.25 -4.96 3.17
N ASP A 61 7.54 -4.76 3.43
CA ASP A 61 8.52 -5.84 3.54
C ASP A 61 8.12 -6.82 4.67
N GLY A 62 7.74 -6.29 5.84
CA GLY A 62 7.26 -7.09 6.98
C GLY A 62 6.00 -7.90 6.66
N PHE A 63 5.07 -7.33 5.89
CA PHE A 63 3.90 -8.06 5.40
C PHE A 63 4.32 -9.27 4.55
N PHE A 64 5.17 -9.07 3.54
CA PHE A 64 5.58 -10.17 2.65
C PHE A 64 6.43 -11.25 3.34
N VAL A 65 7.17 -10.89 4.40
CA VAL A 65 7.90 -11.87 5.23
C VAL A 65 6.94 -12.65 6.14
N GLY A 66 5.95 -12.00 6.74
CA GLY A 66 5.09 -12.59 7.77
C GLY A 66 3.80 -13.23 7.26
N VAL A 67 3.37 -12.93 6.03
CA VAL A 67 2.02 -13.27 5.55
C VAL A 67 2.08 -14.11 4.28
N LEU A 68 1.58 -15.34 4.36
CA LEU A 68 1.26 -16.13 3.17
C LEU A 68 -0.06 -15.65 2.57
N VAL A 69 0.01 -14.94 1.44
CA VAL A 69 -1.19 -14.35 0.80
C VAL A 69 -2.09 -15.44 0.21
N ASN A 70 -1.50 -16.45 -0.43
CA ASN A 70 -2.26 -17.56 -1.02
C ASN A 70 -2.56 -18.63 0.04
N THR A 71 -3.63 -18.40 0.80
CA THR A 71 -4.15 -19.26 1.87
C THR A 71 -5.45 -19.95 1.43
N ASP A 72 -5.74 -21.13 1.99
CA ASP A 72 -6.98 -21.88 1.74
C ASP A 72 -8.25 -21.16 2.22
N ASP A 73 -8.13 -20.35 3.28
CA ASP A 73 -9.22 -19.49 3.74
C ASP A 73 -9.48 -18.37 2.72
N GLN A 74 -10.61 -18.47 2.02
CA GLN A 74 -11.00 -17.54 0.97
C GLN A 74 -11.25 -16.13 1.49
N ALA A 75 -11.83 -15.98 2.68
CA ALA A 75 -12.13 -14.66 3.25
C ALA A 75 -10.84 -13.96 3.68
N LEU A 76 -9.91 -14.71 4.28
CA LEU A 76 -8.59 -14.20 4.64
C LEU A 76 -7.77 -13.82 3.40
N ARG A 77 -7.76 -14.68 2.38
CA ARG A 77 -7.09 -14.41 1.10
C ARG A 77 -7.64 -13.16 0.42
N ALA A 78 -8.96 -13.03 0.34
CA ALA A 78 -9.61 -11.85 -0.23
C ALA A 78 -9.24 -10.57 0.53
N ASN A 79 -9.26 -10.61 1.87
CA ASN A 79 -8.88 -9.47 2.70
C ASN A 79 -7.41 -9.04 2.49
N ARG A 80 -6.49 -10.00 2.38
CA ARG A 80 -5.07 -9.76 2.08
C ARG A 80 -4.87 -9.15 0.70
N LEU A 81 -5.58 -9.65 -0.31
CA LEU A 81 -5.55 -9.11 -1.66
C LEU A 81 -6.13 -7.68 -1.72
N SER A 82 -7.19 -7.39 -0.97
CA SER A 82 -7.73 -6.03 -0.83
C SER A 82 -6.74 -5.07 -0.16
N LEU A 83 -6.03 -5.53 0.89
CA LEU A 83 -5.00 -4.72 1.55
C LEU A 83 -3.86 -4.38 0.57
N LEU A 84 -3.34 -5.38 -0.14
CA LEU A 84 -2.35 -5.17 -1.17
C LEU A 84 -2.87 -4.23 -2.26
N TYR A 85 -4.11 -4.43 -2.74
CA TYR A 85 -4.69 -3.60 -3.80
C TYR A 85 -4.70 -2.14 -3.40
N ALA A 86 -5.08 -1.84 -2.16
CA ALA A 86 -5.11 -0.48 -1.64
C ALA A 86 -3.72 0.15 -1.53
N VAL A 87 -2.69 -0.63 -1.15
CA VAL A 87 -1.30 -0.18 -1.18
C VAL A 87 -0.89 0.16 -2.60
N ASP A 88 -1.09 -0.77 -3.54
CA ASP A 88 -0.72 -0.55 -4.94
C ASP A 88 -1.48 0.67 -5.53
N ALA A 89 -2.79 0.77 -5.30
CA ALA A 89 -3.59 1.91 -5.74
C ALA A 89 -3.06 3.25 -5.21
N LEU A 90 -2.61 3.31 -3.96
CA LEU A 90 -1.95 4.49 -3.40
C LEU A 90 -0.70 4.85 -4.22
N PHE A 91 0.22 3.89 -4.41
CA PHE A 91 1.44 4.15 -5.18
C PHE A 91 1.14 4.51 -6.63
N ARG A 92 0.22 3.82 -7.32
CA ARG A 92 -0.17 4.16 -8.70
C ARG A 92 -0.72 5.58 -8.82
N HIS A 93 -1.48 6.05 -7.82
CA HIS A 93 -2.00 7.41 -7.82
C HIS A 93 -0.88 8.47 -7.75
N TYR A 94 0.24 8.14 -7.10
CA TYR A 94 1.36 9.06 -6.93
C TYR A 94 2.63 8.72 -7.73
N ALA A 95 2.66 7.60 -8.45
CA ALA A 95 3.80 7.13 -9.23
C ALA A 95 4.11 8.09 -10.40
N ASP A 96 3.13 8.83 -10.89
CA ASP A 96 3.34 9.86 -11.90
C ASP A 96 4.22 11.02 -11.37
N PHE A 97 4.15 11.31 -10.06
CA PHE A 97 5.02 12.33 -9.45
C PHE A 97 6.48 11.88 -9.30
N SER A 98 6.77 10.57 -9.37
CA SER A 98 8.16 10.07 -9.35
C SER A 98 8.95 10.41 -10.63
N GLN A 99 8.25 10.78 -11.71
CA GLN A 99 8.83 11.24 -12.98
C GLN A 99 9.18 12.73 -12.97
N ILE A 100 8.89 13.47 -11.89
CA ILE A 100 9.32 14.86 -11.74
C ILE A 100 10.84 14.84 -11.50
N THR A 101 11.58 14.82 -12.59
CA THR A 101 13.00 15.14 -12.59
C THR A 101 13.15 16.55 -12.02
N VAL A 102 13.86 16.65 -10.90
CA VAL A 102 14.44 17.92 -10.48
C VAL A 102 15.44 18.28 -11.57
N GLN A 103 15.00 19.04 -12.57
CA GLN A 103 15.92 19.76 -13.43
C GLN A 103 16.60 20.78 -12.52
N GLY A 104 17.76 20.37 -12.01
CA GLY A 104 18.69 21.25 -11.35
C GLY A 104 18.90 22.47 -12.24
N THR A 105 18.66 23.62 -11.64
CA THR A 105 18.96 24.95 -12.17
C THR A 105 20.46 25.20 -12.18
#